data_AF-A0A2G6E1B4-F1
#
_entry.id   AF-A0A2G6E1B4-F1
#
_cell.length_a   1.000
_cell.length_b   1.000
_cell.length_c   1.000
_cell.angle_alpha   90.00
_cell.angle_beta   90.00
_cell.angle_gamma   90.00
#
_symmetry.space_group_name_H-M   'P 1'
#
loop_
_entity.id
_entity.type
_entity.pdbx_description
1 polymer ?
#
loop_
_entity_poly.entity_id
_entity_poly.type
_entity_poly.pdbx_seq_one_letter_code
_entity_poly.pdbx_strand_id
1 'polypeptide(L)' 'HKHNRSLICHYCGFQQGVQTVCGQCQSEKLVPAGYGTERVEEEVAALLPEAVVRRIDSDIAGDRRRFHSLLGDKMAE' A
#
# COMPACT_ATOMS: atom_id res chain seq x y z
N HIS A 1 1.00 -0.55 9.14
CA HIS A 1 0.87 0.35 7.98
C HIS A 1 2.23 0.70 7.41
N LYS A 2 2.38 0.59 6.09
CA LYS A 2 3.67 0.70 5.38
C LYS A 2 4.25 2.12 5.43
N HIS A 3 3.43 3.14 5.16
CA HIS A 3 3.87 4.54 5.11
C HIS A 3 4.46 5.03 6.44
N ASN A 4 3.84 4.66 7.56
CA ASN A 4 4.29 5.03 8.91
C ASN A 4 5.35 4.09 9.51
N ARG A 5 5.82 3.08 8.76
CA ARG A 5 6.75 2.03 9.24
C ARG A 5 6.36 1.48 10.62
N SER A 6 5.07 1.29 10.85
CA SER A 6 4.50 0.85 12.13
C SER A 6 3.67 -0.41 11.97
N LEU A 7 3.70 -1.26 12.98
CA LEU A 7 2.76 -2.37 13.15
C LEU A 7 1.60 -1.85 13.98
N ILE A 8 0.38 -2.01 13.48
CA ILE A 8 -0.84 -1.55 14.15
C ILE A 8 -1.77 -2.76 14.30
N CYS A 9 -2.27 -2.97 15.51
CA CYS A 9 -3.36 -3.89 15.76
C CYS A 9 -4.69 -3.22 15.38
N HIS A 10 -5.36 -3.70 14.35
CA HIS A 10 -6.66 -3.14 13.93
C HIS A 10 -7.81 -3.41 14.91
N TYR A 11 -7.65 -4.34 15.85
CA TYR A 11 -8.67 -4.64 16.85
C TYR A 11 -8.65 -3.67 18.04
N CYS A 12 -7.46 -3.32 18.55
CA CYS A 12 -7.32 -2.52 19.77
C CYS A 12 -6.56 -1.20 19.57
N GLY A 13 -6.00 -0.96 18.38
CA GLY A 13 -5.24 0.24 18.07
C GLY A 13 -3.81 0.27 18.62
N PHE A 14 -3.34 -0.80 19.29
CA PHE A 14 -1.95 -0.89 19.75
C PHE A 14 -0.97 -0.68 18.59
N GLN A 15 0.06 0.14 18.81
CA GLN A 15 1.06 0.46 17.80
C GLN A 15 2.46 0.14 18.33
N GLN A 16 3.30 -0.37 17.44
CA GLN A 16 4.73 -0.54 17.69
C GLN A 16 5.53 -0.26 16.42
N GLY A 17 6.80 0.04 16.56
CA GLY A 17 7.72 0.12 15.40
C GLY A 17 7.87 -1.25 14.72
N VAL A 18 8.15 -1.23 13.42
CA VAL A 18 8.51 -2.46 12.70
C VAL A 18 9.88 -2.95 13.18
N GLN A 19 9.94 -4.18 13.68
CA GLN A 19 11.20 -4.88 13.95
C GLN A 19 11.79 -5.37 12.64
N THR A 20 13.07 -5.11 12.38
CA THR A 20 13.79 -5.60 11.19
C THR A 20 14.50 -6.93 11.44
N VAL A 21 14.51 -7.42 12.67
CA VAL A 21 15.19 -8.65 13.08
C VAL A 21 14.19 -9.62 13.70
N CYS A 22 14.24 -10.88 13.28
CA CYS A 22 13.42 -11.95 13.87
C CYS A 22 13.86 -12.23 15.33
N GLY A 23 12.93 -12.09 16.28
CA GLY A 23 13.21 -12.37 17.70
C GLY A 23 13.55 -13.83 18.04
N GLN A 24 13.33 -14.77 17.11
CA GLN A 24 13.61 -16.20 17.33
C GLN A 24 14.93 -16.66 16.70
N CYS A 25 15.23 -16.24 15.46
CA CYS A 25 16.40 -16.73 14.71
C CYS A 25 17.40 -15.64 14.31
N GLN A 26 17.17 -14.39 14.71
CA GLN A 26 18.01 -13.22 14.40
C GLN A 26 18.16 -12.90 12.89
N SER A 27 17.33 -13.51 12.04
CA SER A 27 17.30 -13.17 10.62
C SER A 27 16.84 -11.74 10.39
N GLU A 28 17.53 -11.02 9.51
CA GLU A 28 17.13 -9.69 9.01
C GLU A 28 16.21 -9.78 7.78
N LYS A 29 15.97 -11.00 7.27
CA LYS A 29 15.17 -11.23 6.05
C LYS A 29 13.68 -11.29 6.36
N LEU A 30 13.17 -10.28 7.05
CA LEU A 30 11.74 -10.12 7.27
C LEU A 30 11.11 -9.47 6.04
N VAL A 31 10.12 -10.15 5.46
CA VAL A 31 9.34 -9.64 4.34
C VAL A 31 7.92 -9.27 4.81
N PRO A 32 7.34 -8.18 4.30
CA PRO A 32 5.94 -7.88 4.55
C PRO A 32 5.04 -9.04 4.10
N ALA A 33 4.14 -9.47 4.98
CA ALA A 33 3.12 -10.47 4.66
C ALA A 33 1.83 -9.79 4.19
N GLY A 34 1.21 -10.35 3.15
CA GLY A 34 -0.06 -9.89 2.60
C GLY A 34 0.00 -9.51 1.12
N TYR A 35 -1.19 -9.51 0.50
CA TYR A 35 -1.43 -9.12 -0.89
C TYR A 35 -2.43 -7.97 -0.89
N GLY A 36 -1.92 -6.74 -0.84
CA GLY A 36 -2.72 -5.52 -0.93
C GLY A 36 -2.63 -4.89 -2.32
N THR A 37 -3.59 -4.05 -2.67
CA THR A 37 -3.59 -3.26 -3.91
C THR A 37 -2.30 -2.45 -4.07
N GLU A 38 -1.72 -1.95 -2.97
CA GLU A 38 -0.39 -1.30 -2.95
C GLU A 38 0.74 -2.20 -3.46
N ARG A 39 0.75 -3.45 -3.03
CA ARG A 39 1.80 -4.41 -3.43
C ARG A 39 1.64 -4.78 -4.89
N VAL A 40 0.41 -4.97 -5.34
CA VAL A 40 0.12 -5.26 -6.76
C VAL A 40 0.56 -4.10 -7.63
N GLU A 41 0.27 -2.86 -7.25
CA GLU A 41 0.72 -1.66 -7.96
C GLU A 41 2.25 -1.62 -8.11
N GLU A 42 2.99 -1.89 -7.01
CA GLU A 42 4.46 -1.93 -7.03
C GLU A 42 5.02 -3.05 -7.92
N GLU A 43 4.46 -4.25 -7.83
CA GLU A 43 4.90 -5.40 -8.63
C GLU A 43 4.61 -5.18 -10.12
N VAL A 44 3.44 -4.63 -10.47
CA VAL A 44 3.08 -4.30 -11.86
C VAL A 44 4.01 -3.23 -12.42
N ALA A 45 4.31 -2.18 -11.65
CA ALA A 45 5.24 -1.13 -12.07
C ALA A 45 6.67 -1.66 -12.30
N ALA A 46 7.11 -2.63 -11.48
CA ALA A 46 8.41 -3.27 -11.65
C ALA A 46 8.47 -4.20 -12.89
N LEU A 47 7.39 -4.93 -13.16
CA LEU A 47 7.30 -5.87 -14.28
C LEU A 47 7.04 -5.17 -15.63
N LEU A 48 6.35 -4.04 -15.63
CA LEU A 48 5.94 -3.29 -16.81
C LEU A 48 6.36 -1.80 -16.69
N PRO A 49 7.66 -1.49 -16.78
CA PRO A 49 8.17 -0.14 -16.50
C PRO A 49 7.65 0.94 -17.46
N GLU A 50 7.26 0.56 -18.67
CA GLU A 50 6.71 1.47 -19.69
C GLU A 50 5.19 1.67 -19.59
N ALA A 51 4.50 0.87 -18.77
CA ALA A 51 3.06 0.96 -18.62
C ALA A 51 2.66 2.09 -17.66
N VAL A 52 1.60 2.81 -17.98
CA VAL A 52 0.98 3.76 -17.04
C VAL A 52 0.15 2.96 -16.05
N VAL A 53 0.66 2.85 -14.82
CA VAL A 53 -0.04 2.18 -13.71
C VAL A 53 -0.81 3.20 -12.88
N ARG A 54 -2.05 2.86 -12.51
CA ARG A 54 -2.90 3.61 -11.59
C ARG A 54 -3.62 2.62 -10.68
N ARG A 55 -3.52 2.83 -9.37
CA ARG A 55 -4.34 2.13 -8.38
C ARG A 55 -5.64 2.89 -8.13
N ILE A 56 -6.72 2.14 -7.87
CA ILE A 56 -7.99 2.68 -7.39
C ILE A 56 -8.48 1.74 -6.27
N ASP A 57 -8.57 2.25 -5.05
CA ASP A 57 -9.11 1.56 -3.89
C ASP A 57 -9.71 2.57 -2.89
N SER A 58 -10.25 2.07 -1.77
CA SER A 58 -10.89 2.90 -0.74
C SER A 58 -9.97 3.93 -0.11
N ASP A 59 -8.66 3.70 -0.11
CA ASP A 59 -7.70 4.57 0.57
C ASP A 59 -7.40 5.82 -0.27
N ILE A 60 -7.39 5.69 -1.60
CA ILE A 60 -7.04 6.79 -2.53
C ILE A 60 -8.23 7.34 -3.32
N ALA A 61 -9.30 6.57 -3.51
CA ALA A 61 -10.52 6.95 -4.23
C ALA A 61 -11.74 7.06 -3.29
N GLY A 62 -11.54 7.64 -2.10
CA GLY A 62 -12.58 7.78 -1.07
C GLY A 62 -13.75 8.72 -1.42
N ASP A 63 -13.65 9.48 -2.51
CA ASP A 63 -14.73 10.32 -3.02
C ASP A 63 -14.82 10.30 -4.56
N ARG A 64 -16.00 10.64 -5.08
CA ARG A 64 -16.31 10.58 -6.52
C ARG A 64 -15.38 11.47 -7.36
N ARG A 65 -14.95 12.62 -6.83
CA ARG A 65 -14.06 13.53 -7.57
C ARG A 65 -12.68 12.93 -7.71
N ARG A 66 -12.12 12.35 -6.64
CA ARG A 66 -10.83 11.65 -6.67
C ARG A 66 -10.87 10.45 -7.61
N PHE A 67 -11.95 9.67 -7.60
CA PHE A 67 -12.15 8.55 -8.52
C PHE A 67 -12.07 8.98 -9.99
N HIS A 68 -12.83 9.99 -10.41
CA HIS A 68 -12.80 10.48 -11.80
C HIS A 68 -11.43 11.06 -12.18
N SER A 69 -10.78 11.80 -11.27
CA SER A 69 -9.42 12.30 -11.49
C SER A 69 -8.41 11.18 -11.76
N LEU A 70 -8.50 10.07 -11.02
CA LEU A 70 -7.62 8.91 -11.21
C LEU A 70 -7.85 8.19 -12.56
N LEU A 71 -9.09 8.18 -13.06
CA LEU A 71 -9.43 7.63 -14.37
C LEU A 71 -8.97 8.51 -15.55
N GLY A 72 -8.58 9.76 -15.28
CA GLY A 72 -8.29 10.74 -16.33
C GLY A 72 -9.55 11.35 -16.96
N ASP A 73 -10.72 11.15 -16.34
CA ASP A 73 -11.94 11.82 -16.73
C ASP A 73 -11.84 13.31 -16.41
N LYS A 74 -11.72 14.14 -17.45
CA LYS A 74 -12.01 15.57 -17.33
C LYS A 74 -13.52 15.79 -17.21
N MET A 75 -14.12 15.37 -16.10
CA MET A 75 -15.53 15.66 -15.83
C MET A 75 -15.70 16.21 -14.41
N ALA A 76 -15.63 17.53 -14.29
CA ALA A 76 -16.44 18.36 -13.37
C ALA A 76 -16.06 19.85 -13.57
N GLU A 77 -16.64 20.47 -14.59
CA GLU A 77 -17.29 21.77 -14.38
C GLU A 77 -18.69 21.51 -13.82
#